data_AF-A0A7S1HCC1-F1
#
_entry.id   AF-A0A7S1HCC1-F1
#
_cell.length_a   1.000
_cell.length_b   1.000
_cell.length_c   1.000
_cell.angle_alpha   90.00
_cell.angle_beta   90.00
_cell.angle_gamma   90.00
#
_symmetry.space_group_name_H-M   'P 1'
#
loop_
_entity.id
_entity.type
_entity.pdbx_description
1 polymer ?
#
loop_
_entity_poly.entity_id
_entity_poly.type
_entity_poly.pdbx_seq_one_letter_code
_entity_poly.pdbx_strand_id
1 'polypeptide(L)'
;EDLDRARIGKAMRRTRWQLSITCLCFYFGILSVTINTLLFALRIGPYKPEFEIYAKEAESVRSRTRRSFEIYVHPVATDKFVSMALQKYGLWDDDLHRRLSQVMRGYKNATLLDLGAHLGFHSLAAASEGHRAVAVEPIAANVAQLRKSIE
;
A
#
# COMPACT_ATOMS: atom_id res chain seq x y z
N GLU A 1 7.20 -56.82 -42.61
CA GLU A 1 6.54 -55.53 -42.86
C GLU A 1 5.22 -55.34 -42.10
N ASP A 2 4.32 -56.34 -42.02
CA ASP A 2 3.02 -56.16 -41.32
C ASP A 2 3.10 -55.98 -39.80
N LEU A 3 4.10 -56.59 -39.14
CA LEU A 3 4.31 -56.44 -37.70
C LEU A 3 4.77 -55.02 -37.30
N ASP A 4 5.48 -54.31 -38.19
CA ASP A 4 5.93 -52.94 -37.93
C ASP A 4 4.80 -51.92 -38.11
N ARG A 5 3.91 -52.12 -39.08
CA ARG A 5 2.71 -51.27 -39.26
C ARG A 5 1.77 -51.35 -38.06
N ALA A 6 1.60 -52.54 -37.47
CA ALA A 6 0.77 -52.72 -36.26
C ALA A 6 1.37 -52.02 -35.02
N ARG A 7 2.71 -52.07 -34.87
CA ARG A 7 3.42 -51.39 -33.77
C ARG A 7 3.36 -49.87 -33.88
N ILE A 8 3.55 -49.31 -35.07
CA ILE A 8 3.47 -47.86 -35.33
C ILE A 8 2.05 -47.34 -35.08
N GLY A 9 1.01 -48.06 -35.53
CA GLY A 9 -0.39 -47.68 -35.27
C GLY A 9 -0.78 -47.71 -33.79
N LYS A 10 -0.20 -48.61 -32.98
CA LYS A 10 -0.42 -48.66 -31.53
C LYS A 10 0.33 -47.54 -30.79
N ALA A 11 1.53 -47.19 -31.25
CA ALA A 11 2.31 -46.06 -30.74
C ALA A 11 1.60 -44.72 -31.02
N MET A 12 1.17 -44.46 -32.26
CA MET A 12 0.46 -43.23 -32.63
C MET A 12 -0.88 -43.04 -31.88
N ARG A 13 -1.62 -44.12 -31.60
CA ARG A 13 -2.84 -44.04 -30.79
C ARG A 13 -2.56 -43.66 -29.33
N ARG A 14 -1.43 -44.09 -28.76
CA ARG A 14 -1.01 -43.69 -27.41
C ARG A 14 -0.60 -42.22 -27.32
N THR A 15 0.18 -41.73 -28.28
CA THR A 15 0.60 -40.31 -28.31
C THR A 15 -0.57 -39.36 -28.49
N ARG A 16 -1.55 -39.74 -29.33
CA ARG A 16 -2.75 -38.93 -29.57
C ARG A 16 -3.64 -38.84 -28.32
N TRP A 17 -3.80 -39.93 -27.58
CA TRP A 17 -4.51 -39.94 -26.29
C TRP A 17 -3.78 -39.12 -25.21
N GLN A 18 -2.44 -39.21 -25.12
CA GLN A 18 -1.67 -38.42 -24.17
C GLN A 18 -1.77 -36.91 -24.47
N LEU A 19 -1.65 -36.49 -25.72
CA LEU A 19 -1.79 -35.08 -26.10
C LEU A 19 -3.20 -34.52 -25.79
N SER A 20 -4.25 -35.32 -25.99
CA SER A 20 -5.62 -34.92 -25.64
C SER A 20 -5.84 -34.74 -24.14
N ILE A 21 -5.24 -35.59 -23.30
CA ILE A 21 -5.35 -35.49 -21.83
C ILE A 21 -4.61 -34.26 -21.32
N THR A 22 -3.39 -34.00 -21.80
CA THR A 22 -2.61 -32.83 -21.35
C THR A 22 -3.28 -31.51 -21.73
N CYS A 23 -3.88 -31.43 -22.92
CA CYS A 23 -4.67 -30.27 -23.32
C CYS A 23 -5.89 -30.05 -22.43
N LEU A 24 -6.58 -31.14 -22.04
CA LEU A 24 -7.73 -31.07 -21.12
C LEU A 24 -7.30 -30.51 -19.75
N CYS A 25 -6.22 -31.04 -19.17
CA CYS A 25 -5.71 -30.59 -17.86
C CYS A 25 -5.30 -29.11 -17.88
N PHE A 26 -4.69 -28.63 -18.98
CA PHE A 26 -4.32 -27.22 -19.12
C PHE A 26 -5.55 -26.31 -19.20
N TYR A 27 -6.59 -26.76 -19.93
CA TYR A 27 -7.86 -26.02 -20.04
C TYR A 27 -8.60 -25.94 -18.71
N PHE A 28 -8.66 -27.03 -17.95
CA PHE A 28 -9.27 -27.05 -16.61
C PHE A 28 -8.48 -26.21 -15.59
N GLY A 29 -7.15 -26.19 -15.68
CA GLY A 29 -6.31 -25.34 -14.83
C GLY A 29 -6.56 -23.84 -15.06
N ILE A 30 -6.58 -23.40 -16.31
CA ILE A 30 -6.85 -21.99 -16.67
C ILE A 30 -8.28 -21.57 -16.26
N LEU A 31 -9.25 -22.46 -16.47
CA LEU A 31 -10.64 -22.21 -16.09
C LEU A 31 -10.80 -22.09 -14.56
N SER A 32 -10.09 -22.91 -13.78
CA SER A 32 -10.11 -22.83 -12.31
C SER A 32 -9.53 -21.52 -11.77
N VAL A 33 -8.43 -21.03 -12.36
CA VAL A 33 -7.83 -19.75 -11.94
C VAL A 33 -8.75 -18.59 -12.27
N THR A 34 -9.31 -18.55 -13.48
CA THR A 34 -10.24 -17.48 -13.90
C THR A 34 -11.53 -17.46 -13.07
N ILE A 35 -12.10 -18.63 -12.76
CA ILE A 35 -13.28 -18.72 -11.89
C ILE A 35 -12.97 -18.23 -10.47
N ASN A 36 -11.83 -18.62 -9.90
CA ASN A 36 -11.46 -18.16 -8.55
C ASN A 36 -11.18 -16.65 -8.48
N THR A 37 -10.53 -16.07 -9.50
CA THR A 37 -10.32 -14.62 -9.57
C THR A 37 -11.64 -13.87 -9.73
N LEU A 38 -12.55 -14.37 -10.56
CA LEU A 38 -13.87 -13.76 -10.74
C LEU A 38 -14.73 -13.88 -9.49
N LEU A 39 -14.73 -15.03 -8.82
CA LEU A 39 -15.43 -15.23 -7.54
C LEU A 39 -14.82 -14.36 -6.43
N PHE A 40 -13.50 -14.18 -6.39
CA PHE A 40 -12.85 -13.27 -5.45
C PHE A 40 -13.31 -11.83 -5.69
N ALA A 41 -13.34 -11.37 -6.95
CA ALA A 41 -13.83 -10.05 -7.33
C ALA A 41 -15.33 -9.84 -7.04
N LEU A 42 -16.15 -10.86 -7.22
CA LEU A 42 -17.60 -10.80 -6.91
C LEU A 42 -17.86 -10.84 -5.40
N ARG A 43 -17.03 -11.56 -4.62
CA ARG A 43 -17.17 -11.68 -3.16
C ARG A 43 -16.80 -10.41 -2.41
N ILE A 44 -15.84 -9.63 -2.91
CA ILE A 44 -15.44 -8.35 -2.31
C ILE A 44 -16.39 -7.20 -2.68
N GLY A 45 -17.31 -7.40 -3.64
CA GLY A 45 -18.21 -6.36 -4.12
C GLY A 45 -17.45 -5.19 -4.77
N PRO A 46 -18.14 -4.22 -5.39
CA PRO A 46 -17.49 -2.97 -5.75
C PRO A 46 -16.98 -2.30 -4.47
N TYR A 47 -15.69 -1.95 -4.43
CA TYR A 47 -15.15 -1.10 -3.38
C TYR A 47 -15.96 0.20 -3.35
N LYS A 48 -16.86 0.32 -2.37
CA LYS A 48 -17.54 1.56 -2.05
C LYS A 48 -16.65 2.28 -1.06
N PRO A 49 -15.97 3.37 -1.44
CA PRO A 49 -15.38 4.25 -0.44
C PRO A 49 -16.52 4.93 0.31
N GLU A 50 -17.10 4.26 1.31
CA GLU A 50 -17.97 4.87 2.32
C GLU A 50 -17.09 5.65 3.28
N PHE A 51 -16.57 6.78 2.82
CA PHE A 51 -16.13 7.84 3.72
C PHE A 51 -16.65 9.13 3.14
N GLU A 52 -17.87 9.45 3.54
CA GLU A 52 -18.36 10.82 3.52
C GLU A 52 -17.31 11.63 4.31
N ILE A 53 -16.52 12.40 3.56
CA ILE A 53 -15.46 13.23 4.12
C ILE A 53 -16.18 14.21 5.03
N TYR A 54 -16.13 14.00 6.36
CA TYR A 54 -16.62 14.95 7.33
C TYR A 54 -15.80 16.23 7.16
N ALA A 55 -16.28 17.10 6.28
CA ALA A 55 -15.68 18.35 5.88
C ALA A 55 -15.84 19.40 6.98
N LYS A 56 -15.46 19.05 8.21
CA LYS A 56 -15.05 20.06 9.16
C LYS A 56 -13.71 20.59 8.66
N GLU A 57 -13.59 21.92 8.53
CA GLU A 57 -12.36 22.55 8.02
C GLU A 57 -11.13 22.00 8.75
N ALA A 58 -10.14 21.58 7.96
CA ALA A 58 -8.93 20.99 8.49
C ALA A 58 -8.09 22.08 9.16
N GLU A 59 -7.78 21.89 10.44
CA GLU A 59 -6.89 22.79 11.18
C GLU A 59 -5.44 22.46 10.84
N SER A 60 -4.62 23.47 10.57
CA SER A 60 -3.17 23.30 10.46
C SER A 60 -2.52 23.55 11.80
N VAL A 61 -1.52 22.73 12.12
CA VAL A 61 -0.72 22.87 13.34
C VAL A 61 0.73 23.05 12.94
N ARG A 62 1.38 24.03 13.55
CA ARG A 62 2.83 24.17 13.45
C ARG A 62 3.54 23.20 14.39
N SER A 63 4.33 22.30 13.82
CA SER A 63 5.12 21.34 14.60
C SER A 63 6.18 22.03 15.48
N ARG A 64 6.50 21.39 16.61
CA ARG A 64 7.55 21.80 17.56
C ARG A 64 8.81 20.93 17.43
N THR A 65 9.09 20.48 16.23
CA THR A 65 10.37 19.82 15.89
C THR A 65 11.49 20.86 15.73
N ARG A 66 12.73 20.41 15.56
CA ARG A 66 13.88 21.32 15.36
C ARG A 66 13.71 22.23 14.14
N ARG A 67 13.13 21.70 13.06
CA ARG A 67 12.77 22.43 11.84
C ARG A 67 11.25 22.36 11.70
N SER A 68 10.56 23.38 12.21
CA SER A 68 9.10 23.43 12.19
C SER A 68 8.56 23.37 10.76
N PHE A 69 7.56 22.54 10.56
CA PHE A 69 6.68 22.46 9.40
C PHE A 69 5.21 22.58 9.83
N GLU A 70 4.36 22.98 8.89
CA GLU A 70 2.90 22.93 9.05
C GLU A 70 2.40 21.51 8.74
N ILE A 71 1.44 21.03 9.52
CA ILE A 71 0.78 19.73 9.31
C ILE A 71 -0.72 19.91 9.49
N TYR A 72 -1.51 19.46 8.51
CA TYR A 72 -2.96 19.45 8.63
C TYR A 72 -3.41 18.24 9.42
N VAL A 73 -4.28 18.48 10.41
CA VAL A 73 -4.74 17.46 11.35
C VAL A 73 -6.24 17.24 11.22
N HIS A 74 -6.69 16.09 11.72
CA HIS A 74 -8.11 15.82 11.86
C HIS A 74 -8.68 16.51 13.11
N PRO A 75 -10.01 16.69 13.20
CA PRO A 75 -10.64 17.03 14.47
C PRO A 75 -10.30 16.00 15.56
N VAL A 76 -10.07 16.46 16.80
CA VAL A 76 -9.76 15.57 17.94
C VAL A 76 -10.84 14.51 18.19
N ALA A 77 -12.09 14.79 17.81
CA ALA A 77 -13.19 13.85 17.91
C ALA A 77 -13.01 12.61 17.00
N THR A 78 -12.32 12.75 15.86
CA THR A 78 -12.09 11.67 14.90
C THR A 78 -10.70 11.05 15.03
N ASP A 79 -9.71 11.81 15.53
CA ASP A 79 -8.37 11.30 15.84
C ASP A 79 -7.86 11.87 17.17
N LYS A 80 -8.14 11.11 18.23
CA LYS A 80 -7.78 11.48 19.60
C LYS A 80 -6.32 11.22 19.96
N PHE A 81 -5.54 10.60 19.07
CA PHE A 81 -4.16 10.21 19.36
C PHE A 81 -3.19 11.12 18.64
N VAL A 82 -3.13 11.04 17.31
CA VAL A 82 -2.12 11.76 16.53
C VAL A 82 -2.49 13.23 16.46
N SER A 83 -3.70 13.55 15.99
CA SER A 83 -4.18 14.91 15.86
C SER A 83 -4.25 15.62 17.22
N MET A 84 -4.73 14.95 18.27
CA MET A 84 -4.72 15.53 19.63
C MET A 84 -3.29 15.85 20.11
N ALA A 85 -2.34 14.93 19.94
CA ALA A 85 -0.96 15.15 20.37
C ALA A 85 -0.31 16.29 19.60
N LEU A 86 -0.54 16.37 18.29
CA LEU A 86 -0.06 17.46 17.46
C LEU A 86 -0.67 18.80 17.89
N GLN A 87 -2.00 18.91 18.04
CA GLN A 87 -2.63 20.15 18.47
C GLN A 87 -2.16 20.59 19.87
N LYS A 88 -2.02 19.65 20.80
CA LYS A 88 -1.67 19.97 22.20
C LYS A 88 -0.19 20.25 22.40
N TYR A 89 0.68 19.48 21.74
CA TYR A 89 2.12 19.47 22.02
C TYR A 89 2.97 19.87 20.81
N GLY A 90 2.40 19.92 19.61
CA GLY A 90 3.12 20.15 18.35
C GLY A 90 4.02 18.98 17.96
N LEU A 91 3.89 17.82 18.61
CA LEU A 91 4.76 16.66 18.44
C LEU A 91 3.93 15.39 18.44
N TRP A 92 4.34 14.44 17.60
CA TRP A 92 3.87 13.06 17.61
C TRP A 92 5.07 12.13 17.76
N ASP A 93 4.98 11.19 18.71
CA ASP A 93 6.03 10.20 18.99
C ASP A 93 7.46 10.81 19.03
N ASP A 94 7.70 11.68 20.03
CA ASP A 94 8.96 12.43 20.15
C ASP A 94 10.19 11.52 20.24
N ASP A 95 10.09 10.38 20.92
CA ASP A 95 11.19 9.45 21.06
C ASP A 95 11.56 8.79 19.73
N LEU A 96 10.57 8.36 18.94
CA LEU A 96 10.83 7.83 17.59
C LEU A 96 11.37 8.93 16.67
N HIS A 97 10.76 10.13 16.69
CA HIS A 97 11.22 11.27 15.89
C HIS A 97 12.68 11.62 16.16
N ARG A 98 13.09 11.71 17.44
CA ARG A 98 14.47 12.00 17.83
C ARG A 98 15.45 10.95 17.33
N ARG A 99 15.11 9.66 17.48
CA ARG A 99 15.95 8.56 16.99
C ARG A 99 16.06 8.59 15.47
N LEU A 100 14.95 8.82 14.78
CA LEU A 100 14.92 8.93 13.33
C LEU A 100 15.76 10.11 12.83
N SER A 101 15.59 11.31 13.39
CA SER A 101 16.40 12.51 13.06
C SER A 101 17.89 12.29 13.34
N GLN A 102 18.24 11.56 14.41
CA GLN A 102 19.64 11.20 14.67
C GLN A 102 20.22 10.30 13.58
N VAL A 103 19.48 9.27 13.16
CA VAL A 103 19.91 8.39 12.07
C VAL A 103 20.02 9.15 10.75
N MET A 104 19.00 9.92 10.38
CA MET A 104 18.95 10.66 9.12
C MET A 104 20.10 11.69 9.02
N ARG A 105 20.43 12.39 10.11
CA ARG A 105 21.60 13.30 10.14
C ARG A 105 22.94 12.60 9.91
N GLY A 106 23.06 11.33 10.28
CA GLY A 106 24.22 10.50 9.98
C GLY A 106 24.35 10.15 8.49
N TYR A 107 23.23 10.13 7.76
CA TYR A 107 23.16 9.76 6.35
C TYR A 107 22.52 10.88 5.51
N LYS A 108 23.28 11.94 5.24
CA LYS A 108 22.80 13.16 4.57
C LYS A 108 22.03 12.94 3.26
N ASN A 109 22.37 11.90 2.50
CA ASN A 109 21.74 11.59 1.20
C ASN A 109 20.67 10.49 1.27
N ALA A 110 20.33 10.00 2.47
CA ALA A 110 19.31 8.99 2.65
C ALA A 110 17.92 9.51 2.27
N THR A 111 17.06 8.57 1.88
CA THR A 111 15.63 8.81 1.64
C THR A 111 14.85 8.03 2.69
N LEU A 112 13.94 8.70 3.39
CA LEU A 112 13.04 8.05 4.33
C LEU A 112 11.94 7.31 3.55
N LEU A 113 11.69 6.05 3.90
CA LEU A 113 10.49 5.32 3.51
C LEU A 113 9.58 5.22 4.74
N ASP A 114 8.43 5.88 4.69
CA ASP A 114 7.47 6.00 5.80
C ASP A 114 6.19 5.21 5.45
N LEU A 115 6.06 4.02 6.02
CA LEU A 115 4.94 3.11 5.76
C LEU A 115 3.87 3.27 6.84
N GLY A 116 2.64 3.58 6.43
CA GLY A 116 1.60 4.00 7.37
C GLY A 116 1.85 5.43 7.86
N ALA A 117 2.17 6.33 6.92
CA ALA A 117 2.59 7.69 7.21
C ALA A 117 1.52 8.49 7.99
N HIS A 118 0.25 8.06 7.96
CA HIS A 118 -0.86 8.74 8.61
C HIS A 118 -0.96 10.20 8.11
N LEU A 119 -0.77 11.18 9.01
CA LEU A 119 -0.73 12.61 8.65
C LEU A 119 0.64 13.08 8.12
N GLY A 120 1.60 12.16 8.02
CA GLY A 120 2.95 12.38 7.50
C GLY A 120 3.90 13.08 8.45
N PHE A 121 3.71 13.01 9.78
CA PHE A 121 4.58 13.71 10.74
C PHE A 121 6.07 13.40 10.55
N HIS A 122 6.45 12.12 10.45
CA HIS A 122 7.84 11.73 10.26
C HIS A 122 8.36 12.08 8.86
N SER A 123 7.53 11.91 7.83
CA SER A 123 7.83 12.33 6.46
C SER A 123 8.10 13.83 6.34
N LEU A 124 7.23 14.67 6.89
CA LEU A 124 7.36 16.13 6.89
C LEU A 124 8.56 16.58 7.74
N ALA A 125 8.82 15.92 8.87
CA ALA A 125 10.00 16.19 9.69
C ALA A 125 11.31 15.86 8.94
N ALA A 126 11.37 14.74 8.23
CA ALA A 126 12.53 14.41 7.41
C ALA A 126 12.70 15.42 6.26
N ALA A 127 11.60 15.81 5.60
CA ALA A 127 11.60 16.81 4.54
C ALA A 127 12.06 18.19 5.03
N SER A 128 11.61 18.62 6.20
CA SER A 128 12.00 19.92 6.78
C SER A 128 13.48 19.98 7.20
N GLU A 129 14.10 18.82 7.44
CA GLU A 129 15.53 18.66 7.67
C GLU A 129 16.35 18.53 6.37
N GLY A 130 15.70 18.56 5.20
CA GLY A 130 16.34 18.51 3.87
C GLY A 130 16.52 17.11 3.29
N HIS A 131 15.91 16.09 3.90
CA HIS A 131 15.91 14.74 3.36
C HIS A 131 14.76 14.52 2.38
N ARG A 132 14.90 13.53 1.49
CA ARG A 132 13.77 13.04 0.70
C ARG A 132 12.95 12.07 1.54
N ALA A 133 11.63 12.07 1.36
CA ALA A 133 10.73 11.12 2.00
C ALA A 133 9.75 10.54 0.98
N VAL A 134 9.47 9.24 1.10
CA VAL A 134 8.42 8.52 0.38
C VAL A 134 7.41 8.06 1.44
N ALA A 135 6.26 8.73 1.47
CA ALA A 135 5.18 8.44 2.39
C ALA A 135 4.16 7.50 1.72
N VAL A 136 3.80 6.41 2.40
CA VAL A 136 2.78 5.46 1.93
C VAL A 136 1.67 5.39 2.97
N GLU A 137 0.45 5.76 2.58
CA GLU A 137 -0.72 5.78 3.46
C GLU A 137 -1.96 5.23 2.73
N PRO A 138 -2.58 4.16 3.24
CA PRO A 138 -3.75 3.57 2.59
C PRO A 138 -5.07 4.27 2.90
N ILE A 139 -5.19 5.03 4.00
CA ILE A 139 -6.44 5.66 4.41
C ILE A 139 -6.63 6.98 3.67
N ALA A 140 -7.65 7.07 2.82
CA ALA A 140 -7.91 8.24 1.97
C ALA A 140 -8.06 9.56 2.75
N ALA A 141 -8.68 9.53 3.94
CA ALA A 141 -8.81 10.71 4.79
C ALA A 141 -7.44 11.24 5.27
N ASN A 142 -6.51 10.35 5.61
CA ASN A 142 -5.16 10.71 5.99
C ASN A 142 -4.37 11.25 4.80
N VAL A 143 -4.49 10.60 3.65
CA VAL A 143 -3.90 11.08 2.38
C VAL A 143 -4.39 12.49 2.06
N ALA A 144 -5.67 12.79 2.25
CA ALA A 144 -6.22 14.12 2.00
C ALA A 144 -5.58 15.21 2.89
N GLN A 145 -5.33 14.92 4.17
CA GLN A 145 -4.65 15.88 5.06
C GLN A 145 -3.15 15.99 4.78
N LEU A 146 -2.50 14.86 4.49
CA LEU A 146 -1.09 14.85 4.11
C LEU A 146 -0.87 15.66 2.82
N ARG A 147 -1.74 15.52 1.81
CA ARG A 147 -1.67 16.31 0.56
C ARG A 147 -1.75 17.81 0.83
N LYS A 148 -2.68 18.25 1.67
CA LYS A 148 -2.76 19.67 2.08
C LYS A 148 -1.51 20.17 2.80
N SER A 149 -0.74 19.29 3.43
CA SER A 149 0.48 19.66 4.15
C SER A 149 1.70 19.83 3.23
N ILE A 150 1.62 19.38 1.97
CA ILE A 150 2.71 19.44 1.00
C ILE A 150 2.42 20.33 -0.22
N GLU A 151 1.17 20.71 -0.43
CA GLU A 151 0.70 21.64 -1.48
C GLU A 151 0.72 23.10 -0.99
#